data_AF-A0A0N4URI9-F1
#
_entry.id   AF-A0A0N4URI9-F1
#
_cell.length_a   1.000
_cell.length_b   1.000
_cell.length_c   1.000
_cell.angle_alpha   90.00
_cell.angle_beta   90.00
_cell.angle_gamma   90.00
#
_symmetry.space_group_name_H-M   'P 1'
#
loop_
_entity.id
_entity.type
_entity.pdbx_description
1 polymer ?
#
loop_
_entity_poly.entity_id
_entity_poly.type
_entity_poly.pdbx_seq_one_letter_code
_entity_poly.pdbx_strand_id
1 'polypeptide(L)'
;MLAHCSMRLSTDFDKNIKSEMRLPPFADIFNASFRIPFFLYFILFQTIGYYIRKYAWKNYSGFRQYRLRNLTVCLIHSMISGGWSFIFMIFNPTVMFKDTLHWYRSWATHLPILSVAYFVCDSLDMLRHELSRWTIELLIHHLGSILVFLSAILPRKFIPYAYWALLMEVNSIFLHLRSLMQITGYGLIKSRLFQLIRYTNLLTFLIFRFAVQIWQIHWALVNCHSFHLYYLFVAAGGGSFFFVLNIILFSRILASDGFLGEYGRSHIAINRFVLNCPFVETNQDVRTRLK
;
A
#
# COMPACT_ATOMS: atom_id res chain seq x y z
N MET A 1 -24.76 37.54 -15.36
CA MET A 1 -24.06 36.24 -15.22
C MET A 1 -22.64 36.36 -14.67
N LEU A 2 -21.79 37.28 -15.16
CA LEU A 2 -20.38 37.39 -14.74
C LEU A 2 -20.20 37.68 -13.24
N ALA A 3 -20.96 38.62 -12.66
CA ALA A 3 -20.87 38.95 -11.23
C ALA A 3 -21.26 37.78 -10.32
N HIS A 4 -22.25 36.97 -10.72
CA HIS A 4 -22.69 35.80 -9.96
C HIS A 4 -21.67 34.65 -10.02
N CYS A 5 -20.98 34.50 -11.16
CA CYS A 5 -19.88 33.55 -11.32
C CYS A 5 -18.66 33.95 -10.48
N SER A 6 -18.28 35.24 -10.53
CA SER A 6 -17.21 35.83 -9.72
C SER A 6 -17.45 35.65 -8.22
N MET A 7 -18.64 35.99 -7.73
CA MET A 7 -18.98 35.82 -6.32
C MET A 7 -18.92 34.35 -5.91
N ARG A 8 -19.50 33.43 -6.69
CA ARG A 8 -19.47 32.00 -6.38
C ARG A 8 -18.05 31.45 -6.31
N LEU A 9 -17.21 31.78 -7.30
CA LEU A 9 -15.79 31.42 -7.31
C LEU A 9 -15.07 31.98 -6.08
N SER A 10 -15.29 33.24 -5.72
CA SER A 10 -14.68 33.83 -4.51
C SER A 10 -15.13 33.15 -3.22
N THR A 11 -16.43 32.79 -3.12
CA THR A 11 -16.96 32.13 -1.93
C THR A 11 -16.51 30.67 -1.81
N ASP A 12 -16.42 29.95 -2.92
CA ASP A 12 -15.92 28.57 -2.94
C ASP A 12 -14.41 28.56 -2.69
N PHE A 13 -13.67 29.52 -3.24
CA PHE A 13 -12.24 29.73 -2.99
C PHE A 13 -11.95 30.05 -1.51
N ASP A 14 -12.67 31.01 -0.91
CA ASP A 14 -12.52 31.36 0.51
C ASP A 14 -12.92 30.19 1.45
N LYS A 15 -13.99 29.46 1.12
CA LYS A 15 -14.36 28.22 1.84
C LYS A 15 -13.28 27.14 1.74
N ASN A 16 -12.64 26.99 0.58
CA ASN A 16 -11.57 26.01 0.38
C ASN A 16 -10.33 26.39 1.20
N ILE A 17 -9.86 27.65 1.13
CA ILE A 17 -8.73 28.12 1.95
C ILE A 17 -9.02 27.91 3.44
N LYS A 18 -10.21 28.29 3.92
CA LYS A 18 -10.58 28.14 5.33
C LYS A 18 -10.63 26.69 5.80
N SER A 19 -11.01 25.76 4.93
CA SER A 19 -11.05 24.33 5.28
C SER A 19 -9.68 23.66 5.23
N GLU A 20 -8.72 24.18 4.48
CA GLU A 20 -7.31 23.73 4.50
C GLU A 20 -6.59 24.09 5.80
N MET A 21 -6.93 25.23 6.39
CA MET A 21 -6.36 25.70 7.65
C MET A 21 -7.01 25.08 8.89
N ARG A 22 -7.96 24.16 8.70
CA ARG A 22 -8.64 23.44 9.79
C ARG A 22 -8.13 22.01 9.86
N LEU A 23 -8.23 21.42 11.05
CA LEU A 23 -8.03 19.98 11.22
C LEU A 23 -9.06 19.20 10.39
N PRO A 24 -8.73 17.97 9.94
CA PRO A 24 -9.72 17.08 9.35
C PRO A 24 -10.95 16.97 10.25
N PRO A 25 -12.17 16.98 9.71
CA PRO A 25 -13.37 16.75 10.49
C PRO A 25 -13.42 15.27 10.90
N PHE A 26 -12.71 14.88 11.96
CA PHE A 26 -12.63 13.48 12.38
C PHE A 26 -14.00 12.85 12.70
N ALA A 27 -14.98 13.68 13.11
CA ALA A 27 -16.36 13.26 13.31
C ALA A 27 -17.01 12.70 12.01
N ASP A 28 -16.51 13.10 10.83
CA ASP A 28 -17.00 12.61 9.54
C ASP A 28 -16.67 11.14 9.28
N ILE A 29 -15.85 10.50 10.12
CA ILE A 29 -15.72 9.04 10.14
C ILE A 29 -17.07 8.37 10.43
N PHE A 30 -17.98 9.07 11.09
CA PHE A 30 -19.36 8.64 11.32
C PHE A 30 -20.33 9.13 10.23
N ASN A 31 -19.88 9.78 9.15
CA ASN A 31 -20.79 10.11 8.06
C ASN A 31 -21.09 8.88 7.21
N ALA A 32 -22.33 8.77 6.73
CA ALA A 32 -22.77 7.67 5.86
C ALA A 32 -21.89 7.57 4.59
N SER A 33 -21.43 8.71 4.07
CA SER A 33 -20.55 8.79 2.90
C SER A 33 -19.21 8.07 3.07
N PHE A 34 -18.72 7.89 4.30
CA PHE A 34 -17.52 7.09 4.59
C PHE A 34 -17.90 5.71 5.14
N ARG A 35 -18.78 5.65 6.15
CA ARG A 35 -19.14 4.41 6.84
C ARG A 35 -19.66 3.33 5.90
N ILE A 36 -20.62 3.67 5.03
CA ILE A 36 -21.25 2.71 4.12
C ILE A 36 -20.19 2.07 3.19
N PRO A 37 -19.43 2.83 2.39
CA PRO A 37 -18.41 2.22 1.52
C PRO A 37 -17.31 1.51 2.33
N PHE A 38 -16.90 2.04 3.48
CA PHE A 38 -15.92 1.36 4.35
C PHE A 38 -16.39 -0.04 4.77
N PHE A 39 -17.60 -0.17 5.31
CA PHE A 39 -18.12 -1.48 5.74
C PHE A 39 -18.37 -2.41 4.56
N LEU A 40 -18.82 -1.90 3.41
CA LEU A 40 -18.96 -2.69 2.18
C LEU A 40 -17.60 -3.28 1.74
N TYR A 41 -16.54 -2.47 1.69
CA TYR A 41 -15.20 -2.96 1.34
C TYR A 41 -14.60 -3.84 2.42
N PHE A 42 -14.90 -3.59 3.70
CA PHE A 42 -14.48 -4.46 4.81
C PHE A 42 -15.09 -5.86 4.66
N ILE A 43 -16.40 -5.94 4.40
CA ILE A 43 -17.09 -7.20 4.14
C ILE A 43 -16.54 -7.87 2.88
N LEU A 44 -16.24 -7.09 1.82
CA LEU A 44 -15.61 -7.61 0.60
C LEU A 44 -14.28 -8.30 0.90
N PHE A 45 -13.37 -7.66 1.62
CA PHE A 45 -12.07 -8.27 1.95
C PHE A 45 -12.18 -9.44 2.92
N GLN A 46 -13.12 -9.40 3.87
CA GLN A 46 -13.40 -10.56 4.73
C GLN A 46 -13.92 -11.75 3.93
N THR A 47 -14.76 -11.49 2.94
CA THR A 47 -15.28 -12.49 2.01
C THR A 47 -14.15 -13.07 1.15
N ILE A 48 -13.33 -12.22 0.52
CA ILE A 48 -12.14 -12.64 -0.25
C ILE A 48 -11.22 -13.50 0.63
N GLY A 49 -10.91 -13.06 1.85
CA GLY A 49 -10.10 -13.80 2.80
C GLY A 49 -10.71 -15.16 3.17
N TYR A 50 -12.04 -15.23 3.33
CA TYR A 50 -12.75 -16.50 3.55
C TYR A 50 -12.59 -17.45 2.35
N TYR A 51 -12.80 -16.98 1.13
CA TYR A 51 -12.62 -17.79 -0.09
C TYR A 51 -11.18 -18.28 -0.24
N ILE A 52 -10.19 -17.43 0.01
CA ILE A 52 -8.77 -17.82 -0.02
C ILE A 52 -8.46 -18.87 1.05
N ARG A 53 -8.96 -18.72 2.28
CA ARG A 53 -8.83 -19.75 3.33
C ARG A 53 -9.50 -21.06 2.94
N LYS A 54 -10.65 -20.99 2.26
CA LYS A 54 -11.44 -22.15 1.87
C LYS A 54 -10.86 -22.90 0.67
N TYR A 55 -10.26 -22.23 -0.31
CA TYR A 55 -9.86 -22.86 -1.58
C TYR A 55 -8.36 -22.80 -1.89
N ALA A 56 -7.63 -21.79 -1.40
CA ALA A 56 -6.23 -21.61 -1.75
C ALA A 56 -5.26 -22.26 -0.73
N TRP A 57 -4.10 -22.69 -1.25
CA TRP A 57 -2.94 -23.16 -0.48
C TRP A 57 -3.21 -24.36 0.45
N LYS A 58 -4.13 -25.26 0.08
CA LYS A 58 -4.47 -26.46 0.88
C LYS A 58 -3.31 -27.42 1.08
N ASN A 59 -2.39 -27.49 0.13
CA ASN A 59 -1.22 -28.37 0.16
C ASN A 59 -0.11 -27.88 1.12
N TYR A 60 -0.28 -26.71 1.75
CA TYR A 60 0.64 -26.16 2.74
C TYR A 60 -0.02 -26.21 4.12
N SER A 61 0.76 -26.26 5.20
CA SER A 61 0.24 -26.25 6.58
C SER A 61 0.94 -25.19 7.45
N GLY A 62 0.37 -24.95 8.63
CA GLY A 62 0.92 -24.05 9.65
C GLY A 62 1.11 -22.61 9.16
N PHE A 63 2.18 -21.98 9.67
CA PHE A 63 2.47 -20.57 9.39
C PHE A 63 2.75 -20.29 7.91
N ARG A 64 3.33 -21.25 7.17
CA ARG A 64 3.55 -21.14 5.71
C ARG A 64 2.25 -21.00 4.95
N GLN A 65 1.24 -21.80 5.29
CA GLN A 65 -0.08 -21.71 4.69
C GLN A 65 -0.74 -20.35 4.99
N TYR A 66 -0.70 -19.91 6.24
CA TYR A 66 -1.21 -18.60 6.64
C TYR A 66 -0.57 -17.47 5.82
N ARG A 67 0.77 -17.42 5.76
CA ARG A 67 1.51 -16.40 5.02
C ARG A 67 1.16 -16.37 3.54
N LEU A 68 1.02 -17.53 2.89
CA LEU A 68 0.61 -17.61 1.49
C LEU A 68 -0.80 -17.04 1.27
N ARG A 69 -1.74 -17.36 2.16
CA ARG A 69 -3.12 -16.84 2.12
C ARG A 69 -3.16 -15.33 2.33
N ASN A 70 -2.49 -14.84 3.37
CA ASN A 70 -2.39 -13.42 3.67
C ASN A 70 -1.78 -12.65 2.47
N LEU A 71 -0.63 -13.09 1.96
CA LEU A 71 0.01 -12.50 0.77
C LEU A 71 -0.89 -12.49 -0.48
N THR A 72 -1.77 -13.50 -0.63
CA THR A 72 -2.71 -13.53 -1.77
C THR A 72 -3.77 -12.44 -1.64
N VAL A 73 -4.25 -12.16 -0.43
CA VAL A 73 -5.18 -11.03 -0.19
C VAL A 73 -4.47 -9.70 -0.46
N CYS A 74 -3.23 -9.53 0.03
CA CYS A 74 -2.41 -8.36 -0.25
C CYS A 74 -2.17 -8.17 -1.76
N LEU A 75 -1.93 -9.25 -2.49
CA LEU A 75 -1.75 -9.22 -3.94
C LEU A 75 -3.02 -8.72 -4.65
N ILE A 76 -4.19 -9.21 -4.26
CA ILE A 76 -5.47 -8.75 -4.84
C ILE A 76 -5.68 -7.26 -4.56
N HIS A 77 -5.47 -6.81 -3.31
CA HIS A 77 -5.57 -5.39 -2.96
C HIS A 77 -4.62 -4.54 -3.80
N SER A 78 -3.34 -4.91 -3.89
CA SER A 78 -2.33 -4.15 -4.63
C SER A 78 -2.59 -4.12 -6.14
N MET A 79 -3.10 -5.22 -6.71
CA MET A 79 -3.57 -5.23 -8.11
C MET A 79 -4.70 -4.23 -8.36
N ILE A 80 -5.69 -4.16 -7.46
CA ILE A 80 -6.82 -3.23 -7.59
C ILE A 80 -6.36 -1.79 -7.36
N SER A 81 -5.73 -1.52 -6.21
CA SER A 81 -5.36 -0.18 -5.77
C SER A 81 -4.23 0.43 -6.59
N GLY A 82 -3.13 -0.31 -6.76
CA GLY A 82 -1.98 0.11 -7.56
C GLY A 82 -2.32 0.18 -9.04
N GLY A 83 -3.00 -0.85 -9.58
CA GLY A 83 -3.42 -0.88 -10.98
C GLY A 83 -4.35 0.28 -11.33
N TRP A 84 -5.38 0.52 -10.52
CA TRP A 84 -6.31 1.64 -10.74
C TRP A 84 -5.63 3.00 -10.58
N SER A 85 -4.78 3.19 -9.56
CA SER A 85 -4.06 4.45 -9.38
C SER A 85 -3.13 4.75 -10.57
N PHE A 86 -2.45 3.72 -11.08
CA PHE A 86 -1.56 3.85 -12.23
C PHE A 86 -2.33 4.20 -13.52
N ILE A 87 -3.45 3.53 -13.78
CA ILE A 87 -4.34 3.85 -14.89
C ILE A 87 -4.84 5.30 -14.75
N PHE A 88 -5.28 5.70 -13.55
CA PHE A 88 -5.75 7.06 -13.30
C PHE A 88 -4.68 8.12 -13.57
N MET A 89 -3.43 7.85 -13.17
CA MET A 89 -2.27 8.71 -13.45
C MET A 89 -2.04 8.91 -14.94
N ILE A 90 -2.10 7.83 -15.73
CA ILE A 90 -1.89 7.90 -17.19
C ILE A 90 -2.98 8.73 -17.86
N PHE A 91 -4.25 8.55 -17.47
CA PHE A 91 -5.37 9.24 -18.11
C PHE A 91 -5.65 10.64 -17.56
N ASN A 92 -5.20 10.98 -16.36
CA ASN A 92 -5.49 12.25 -15.70
C ASN A 92 -4.23 12.94 -15.15
N PRO A 93 -3.17 13.14 -15.97
CA PRO A 93 -1.92 13.72 -15.50
C PRO A 93 -2.11 15.15 -14.95
N THR A 94 -2.95 15.98 -15.59
CA THR A 94 -3.25 17.33 -15.09
C THR A 94 -3.79 17.30 -13.66
N VAL A 95 -4.69 16.38 -13.35
CA VAL A 95 -5.27 16.22 -12.01
C VAL A 95 -4.20 15.78 -11.00
N MET A 96 -3.37 14.80 -11.37
CA MET A 96 -2.37 14.25 -10.47
C MET A 96 -1.23 15.23 -10.15
N PHE A 97 -0.83 16.06 -11.11
CA PHE A 97 0.32 16.95 -10.97
C PHE A 97 -0.03 18.41 -10.64
N LYS A 98 -1.17 18.93 -11.10
CA LYS A 98 -1.55 20.35 -10.94
C LYS A 98 -2.66 20.57 -9.93
N ASP A 99 -3.68 19.69 -9.92
CA ASP A 99 -4.85 19.84 -9.05
C ASP A 99 -4.80 18.92 -7.81
N THR A 100 -3.59 18.59 -7.35
CA THR A 100 -3.35 17.61 -6.27
C THR A 100 -4.07 17.96 -4.96
N LEU A 101 -4.26 19.25 -4.69
CA LEU A 101 -4.85 19.77 -3.46
C LEU A 101 -6.38 19.70 -3.46
N HIS A 102 -7.03 20.33 -4.45
CA HIS A 102 -8.47 20.59 -4.43
C HIS A 102 -9.31 19.65 -5.29
N TRP A 103 -8.71 18.89 -6.21
CA TRP A 103 -9.50 18.03 -7.08
C TRP A 103 -10.20 16.94 -6.27
N TYR A 104 -11.53 16.89 -6.39
CA TYR A 104 -12.36 15.94 -5.69
C TYR A 104 -13.49 15.45 -6.59
N ARG A 105 -13.69 14.14 -6.58
CA ARG A 105 -14.89 13.47 -7.09
C ARG A 105 -15.28 12.37 -6.11
N SER A 106 -16.56 12.25 -5.78
CA SER A 106 -17.03 11.27 -4.81
C SER A 106 -16.62 9.83 -5.14
N TRP A 107 -16.65 9.47 -6.43
CA TRP A 107 -16.22 8.15 -6.90
C TRP A 107 -14.71 7.91 -6.68
N ALA A 108 -13.87 8.94 -6.75
CA ALA A 108 -12.42 8.80 -6.64
C ALA A 108 -12.01 8.45 -5.21
N THR A 109 -12.78 8.86 -4.21
CA THR A 109 -12.57 8.56 -2.79
C THR A 109 -12.71 7.07 -2.47
N HIS A 110 -13.43 6.29 -3.31
CA HIS A 110 -13.63 4.86 -3.07
C HIS A 110 -12.32 4.06 -3.04
N LEU A 111 -11.31 4.45 -3.82
CA LEU A 111 -10.05 3.71 -3.90
C LEU A 111 -9.22 3.84 -2.60
N PRO A 112 -9.03 5.05 -2.02
CA PRO A 112 -8.52 5.19 -0.66
C PRO A 112 -9.37 4.49 0.40
N ILE A 113 -10.72 4.58 0.36
CA ILE A 113 -11.59 3.90 1.34
C ILE A 113 -11.42 2.38 1.29
N LEU A 114 -11.39 1.81 0.07
CA LEU A 114 -11.11 0.39 -0.16
C LEU A 114 -9.79 -0.01 0.49
N SER A 115 -8.75 0.82 0.33
CA SER A 115 -7.43 0.56 0.91
C SER A 115 -7.43 0.68 2.43
N VAL A 116 -8.12 1.65 3.02
CA VAL A 116 -8.31 1.75 4.48
C VAL A 116 -9.01 0.51 5.03
N ALA A 117 -10.09 0.07 4.38
CA ALA A 117 -10.81 -1.14 4.79
C ALA A 117 -9.90 -2.39 4.71
N TYR A 118 -9.13 -2.52 3.64
CA TYR A 118 -8.12 -3.57 3.49
C TYR A 118 -7.08 -3.55 4.63
N PHE A 119 -6.45 -2.41 4.90
CA PHE A 119 -5.41 -2.32 5.94
C PHE A 119 -5.93 -2.67 7.32
N VAL A 120 -7.19 -2.33 7.63
CA VAL A 120 -7.84 -2.76 8.88
C VAL A 120 -8.05 -4.28 8.89
N CYS A 121 -8.58 -4.86 7.82
CA CYS A 121 -8.75 -6.31 7.70
C CYS A 121 -7.42 -7.06 7.85
N ASP A 122 -6.38 -6.61 7.14
CA ASP A 122 -5.07 -7.25 7.12
C ASP A 122 -4.36 -7.13 8.47
N SER A 123 -4.45 -5.97 9.12
CA SER A 123 -3.93 -5.76 10.48
C SER A 123 -4.58 -6.69 11.50
N LEU A 124 -5.91 -6.85 11.44
CA LEU A 124 -6.63 -7.78 12.32
C LEU A 124 -6.28 -9.25 12.02
N ASP A 125 -6.05 -9.60 10.76
CA ASP A 125 -5.61 -10.95 10.37
C ASP A 125 -4.19 -11.23 10.89
N MET A 126 -3.26 -10.29 10.74
CA MET A 126 -1.90 -10.40 11.28
C MET A 126 -1.86 -10.55 12.79
N LEU A 127 -2.57 -9.68 13.52
CA LEU A 127 -2.61 -9.69 14.99
C LEU A 127 -3.13 -11.01 15.58
N ARG A 128 -3.97 -11.75 14.85
CA ARG A 128 -4.49 -13.06 15.27
C ARG A 128 -3.49 -14.21 15.10
N HIS A 129 -2.48 -14.06 14.24
CA HIS A 129 -1.59 -15.16 13.86
C HIS A 129 -0.16 -15.01 14.40
N GLU A 130 0.38 -13.79 14.54
CA GLU A 130 1.77 -13.60 14.97
C GLU A 130 2.03 -12.18 15.51
N LEU A 131 2.85 -12.05 16.56
CA LEU A 131 3.39 -10.77 17.06
C LEU A 131 4.94 -10.74 17.02
N SER A 132 5.52 -10.89 15.83
CA SER A 132 6.96 -10.70 15.65
C SER A 132 7.33 -9.25 15.37
N ARG A 133 8.62 -8.89 15.54
CA ARG A 133 9.16 -7.54 15.23
C ARG A 133 8.74 -7.05 13.84
N TRP A 134 8.68 -7.95 12.89
CA TRP A 134 8.31 -7.69 11.50
C TRP A 134 6.81 -7.47 11.31
N THR A 135 6.00 -8.23 12.05
CA THR A 135 4.54 -8.02 12.07
C THR A 135 4.22 -6.66 12.71
N ILE A 136 4.97 -6.26 13.74
CA ILE A 136 4.86 -4.92 14.33
C ILE A 136 5.25 -3.84 13.32
N GLU A 137 6.37 -3.98 12.61
CA GLU A 137 6.77 -3.02 11.56
C GLU A 137 5.69 -2.86 10.48
N LEU A 138 5.12 -3.96 10.01
CA LEU A 138 4.05 -3.94 9.01
C LEU A 138 2.73 -3.37 9.59
N LEU A 139 2.46 -3.59 10.87
CA LEU A 139 1.30 -2.98 11.56
C LEU A 139 1.46 -1.46 11.69
N ILE A 140 2.66 -0.97 12.00
CA ILE A 140 2.95 0.48 12.04
C ILE A 140 2.79 1.07 10.63
N HIS A 141 3.27 0.37 9.60
CA HIS A 141 3.03 0.73 8.20
C HIS A 141 1.52 0.87 7.92
N HIS A 142 0.70 -0.12 8.28
CA HIS A 142 -0.75 -0.04 8.07
C HIS A 142 -1.40 1.11 8.84
N LEU A 143 -1.02 1.32 10.10
CA LEU A 143 -1.54 2.43 10.89
C LEU A 143 -1.19 3.78 10.24
N GLY A 144 0.05 3.96 9.78
CA GLY A 144 0.48 5.13 9.03
C GLY A 144 -0.34 5.33 7.74
N SER A 145 -0.56 4.26 6.99
CA SER A 145 -1.32 4.30 5.73
C SER A 145 -2.77 4.72 5.98
N ILE A 146 -3.40 4.15 7.02
CA ILE A 146 -4.76 4.52 7.43
C ILE A 146 -4.83 6.01 7.77
N LEU A 147 -3.90 6.53 8.57
CA LEU A 147 -3.86 7.94 8.94
C LEU A 147 -3.69 8.87 7.72
N VAL A 148 -2.79 8.53 6.80
CA VAL A 148 -2.58 9.29 5.55
C VAL A 148 -3.84 9.30 4.71
N PHE A 149 -4.49 8.15 4.50
CA PHE A 149 -5.69 8.09 3.67
C PHE A 149 -6.90 8.76 4.32
N LEU A 150 -7.11 8.62 5.64
CA LEU A 150 -8.18 9.33 6.34
C LEU A 150 -8.00 10.84 6.27
N SER A 151 -6.75 11.33 6.29
CA SER A 151 -6.43 12.76 6.13
C SER A 151 -6.84 13.31 4.77
N ALA A 152 -6.96 12.48 3.73
CA ALA A 152 -7.50 12.88 2.43
C ALA A 152 -9.02 12.68 2.33
N ILE A 153 -9.52 11.53 2.80
CA ILE A 153 -10.92 11.12 2.66
C ILE A 153 -11.86 12.04 3.45
N LEU A 154 -11.58 12.28 4.73
CA LEU A 154 -12.48 12.98 5.64
C LEU A 154 -12.71 14.44 5.24
N PRO A 155 -11.68 15.27 4.98
CA PRO A 155 -11.89 16.64 4.50
C PRO A 155 -12.27 16.71 3.02
N ARG A 156 -12.29 15.57 2.31
CA ARG A 156 -12.53 15.49 0.85
C ARG A 156 -11.54 16.31 0.03
N LYS A 157 -10.27 16.28 0.45
CA LYS A 157 -9.14 17.00 -0.16
C LYS A 157 -7.97 16.05 -0.36
N PHE A 158 -6.96 16.46 -1.12
CA PHE A 158 -5.75 15.65 -1.32
C PHE A 158 -6.02 14.26 -1.92
N ILE A 159 -7.16 14.07 -2.62
CA ILE A 159 -7.50 12.77 -3.21
C ILE A 159 -6.43 12.34 -4.24
N PRO A 160 -5.94 13.22 -5.15
CA PRO A 160 -4.84 12.85 -6.02
C PRO A 160 -3.53 12.56 -5.26
N TYR A 161 -3.26 13.24 -4.14
CA TYR A 161 -2.12 12.92 -3.27
C TYR A 161 -2.23 11.51 -2.67
N ALA A 162 -3.43 11.09 -2.27
CA ALA A 162 -3.70 9.72 -1.86
C ALA A 162 -3.47 8.72 -3.01
N TYR A 163 -3.82 9.08 -4.24
CA TYR A 163 -3.53 8.23 -5.40
C TYR A 163 -2.02 8.10 -5.62
N TRP A 164 -1.25 9.16 -5.45
CA TRP A 164 0.21 9.09 -5.44
C TRP A 164 0.72 8.09 -4.40
N ALA A 165 0.18 8.12 -3.18
CA ALA A 165 0.56 7.14 -2.16
C ALA A 165 0.20 5.70 -2.60
N LEU A 166 -0.97 5.50 -3.23
CA LEU A 166 -1.38 4.20 -3.75
C LEU A 166 -0.56 3.73 -4.97
N LEU A 167 0.17 4.60 -5.67
CA LEU A 167 1.09 4.16 -6.73
C LEU A 167 2.20 3.24 -6.18
N MET A 168 2.55 3.36 -4.89
CA MET A 168 3.50 2.44 -4.25
C MET A 168 3.02 0.98 -4.31
N GLU A 169 1.71 0.74 -4.41
CA GLU A 169 1.13 -0.60 -4.54
C GLU A 169 1.45 -1.26 -5.88
N VAL A 170 1.80 -0.50 -6.92
CA VAL A 170 2.28 -1.06 -8.19
C VAL A 170 3.54 -1.90 -7.96
N ASN A 171 4.46 -1.42 -7.12
CA ASN A 171 5.62 -2.23 -6.72
C ASN A 171 5.20 -3.40 -5.82
N SER A 172 4.25 -3.20 -4.90
CA SER A 172 3.76 -4.27 -4.01
C SER A 172 3.27 -5.50 -4.78
N ILE A 173 2.67 -5.34 -5.97
CA ILE A 173 2.26 -6.46 -6.84
C ILE A 173 3.46 -7.40 -7.10
N PHE A 174 4.59 -6.84 -7.56
CA PHE A 174 5.78 -7.63 -7.88
C PHE A 174 6.45 -8.17 -6.61
N LEU A 175 6.42 -7.41 -5.51
CA LEU A 175 6.93 -7.84 -4.22
C LEU A 175 6.17 -9.05 -3.66
N HIS A 176 4.84 -9.05 -3.77
CA HIS A 176 3.99 -10.16 -3.33
C HIS A 176 4.13 -11.37 -4.26
N LEU A 177 4.13 -11.19 -5.58
CA LEU A 177 4.38 -12.28 -6.53
C LEU A 177 5.73 -12.95 -6.27
N ARG A 178 6.78 -12.16 -6.08
CA ARG A 178 8.11 -12.65 -5.69
C ARG A 178 8.04 -13.46 -4.39
N SER A 179 7.42 -12.91 -3.35
CA SER A 179 7.30 -13.56 -2.05
C SER A 179 6.54 -14.88 -2.14
N LEU A 180 5.43 -14.92 -2.89
CA LEU A 180 4.69 -16.16 -3.15
C LEU A 180 5.57 -17.21 -3.83
N MET A 181 6.33 -16.83 -4.87
CA MET A 181 7.24 -17.75 -5.56
C MET A 181 8.38 -18.27 -4.67
N GLN A 182 8.89 -17.43 -3.76
CA GLN A 182 9.92 -17.82 -2.80
C GLN A 182 9.36 -18.80 -1.76
N ILE A 183 8.21 -18.49 -1.17
CA ILE A 183 7.60 -19.32 -0.13
C ILE A 183 7.12 -20.66 -0.67
N THR A 184 6.61 -20.70 -1.89
CA THR A 184 6.15 -21.95 -2.53
C THR A 184 7.30 -22.80 -3.08
N GLY A 185 8.50 -22.23 -3.26
CA GLY A 185 9.58 -22.85 -4.02
C GLY A 185 9.36 -22.83 -5.54
N TYR A 186 8.26 -22.24 -6.04
CA TYR A 186 7.96 -22.16 -7.48
C TYR A 186 9.05 -21.43 -8.28
N GLY A 187 9.79 -20.53 -7.62
CA GLY A 187 10.95 -19.87 -8.21
C GLY A 187 12.06 -20.82 -8.66
N LEU A 188 12.22 -21.99 -8.01
CA LEU A 188 13.21 -23.01 -8.40
C LEU A 188 12.79 -23.74 -9.69
N ILE A 189 11.49 -23.93 -9.90
CA ILE A 189 10.95 -24.58 -11.09
C ILE A 189 10.93 -23.62 -12.28
N LYS A 190 10.47 -22.38 -12.07
CA LYS A 190 10.36 -21.35 -13.10
C LYS A 190 11.39 -20.23 -12.88
N SER A 191 12.67 -20.60 -12.89
CA SER A 191 13.79 -19.68 -12.62
C SER A 191 13.78 -18.42 -13.51
N ARG A 192 13.50 -18.52 -14.82
CA ARG A 192 13.42 -17.36 -15.72
C ARG A 192 12.31 -16.38 -15.34
N LEU A 193 11.11 -16.88 -15.04
CA LEU A 193 9.98 -16.05 -14.59
C LEU A 193 10.30 -15.39 -13.26
N PHE A 194 10.93 -16.14 -12.35
CA PHE A 194 11.34 -15.60 -11.06
C PHE A 194 12.39 -14.49 -11.23
N GLN A 195 13.39 -14.67 -12.09
CA GLN A 195 14.37 -13.63 -12.41
C GLN A 195 13.71 -12.37 -12.98
N LEU A 196 12.77 -12.51 -13.93
CA LEU A 196 12.02 -11.38 -14.47
C LEU A 196 11.28 -10.63 -13.36
N ILE A 197 10.56 -11.34 -12.48
CA ILE A 197 9.83 -10.73 -11.36
C ILE A 197 10.79 -10.03 -10.39
N ARG A 198 11.99 -10.58 -10.13
CA ARG A 198 13.00 -9.94 -9.27
C ARG A 198 13.48 -8.61 -9.88
N TYR A 199 13.81 -8.59 -11.17
CA TYR A 199 14.26 -7.37 -11.84
C TYR A 199 13.15 -6.33 -11.97
N THR A 200 11.93 -6.74 -12.34
CA THR A 200 10.78 -5.84 -12.40
C THR A 200 10.43 -5.29 -11.01
N ASN A 201 10.52 -6.12 -9.97
CA ASN A 201 10.36 -5.66 -8.59
C ASN A 201 11.40 -4.58 -8.24
N LEU A 202 12.68 -4.78 -8.58
CA LEU A 202 13.73 -3.79 -8.31
C LEU A 202 13.47 -2.47 -9.05
N LEU A 203 13.18 -2.54 -10.36
CA LEU A 203 12.91 -1.37 -11.19
C LEU A 203 11.70 -0.59 -10.70
N THR A 204 10.59 -1.29 -10.45
CA THR A 204 9.35 -0.67 -9.97
C THR A 204 9.51 -0.11 -8.55
N PHE A 205 10.41 -0.67 -7.73
CA PHE A 205 10.70 -0.14 -6.40
C PHE A 205 11.31 1.26 -6.50
N LEU A 206 12.29 1.44 -7.39
CA LEU A 206 12.94 2.74 -7.60
C LEU A 206 11.94 3.80 -8.07
N ILE A 207 11.08 3.44 -9.03
CA ILE A 207 10.11 4.36 -9.63
C ILE A 207 8.94 4.62 -8.66
N PHE A 208 8.20 3.59 -8.28
CA PHE A 208 6.93 3.74 -7.60
C PHE A 208 7.06 3.91 -6.09
N ARG A 209 8.22 3.61 -5.47
CA ARG A 209 8.45 3.90 -4.05
C ARG A 209 9.37 5.09 -3.87
N PHE A 210 10.60 5.08 -4.38
CA PHE A 210 11.52 6.19 -4.12
C PHE A 210 11.12 7.46 -4.86
N ALA A 211 10.94 7.43 -6.18
CA ALA A 211 10.61 8.65 -6.92
C ALA A 211 9.25 9.25 -6.50
N VAL A 212 8.23 8.41 -6.29
CA VAL A 212 6.92 8.83 -5.77
C VAL A 212 7.03 9.51 -4.40
N GLN A 213 7.75 8.92 -3.45
CA GLN A 213 7.88 9.53 -2.11
C GLN A 213 8.70 10.81 -2.14
N ILE A 214 9.78 10.86 -2.92
CA ILE A 214 10.56 12.10 -3.11
C ILE A 214 9.65 13.20 -3.66
N TRP A 215 8.83 12.88 -4.66
CA TRP A 215 7.85 13.82 -5.20
C TRP A 215 6.83 14.27 -4.15
N GLN A 216 6.27 13.35 -3.36
CA GLN A 216 5.29 13.65 -2.31
C GLN A 216 5.86 14.56 -1.22
N ILE A 217 7.06 14.24 -0.72
CA ILE A 217 7.75 15.06 0.30
C ILE A 217 8.07 16.44 -0.27
N HIS A 218 8.63 16.51 -1.48
CA HIS A 218 8.92 17.78 -2.14
C HIS A 218 7.65 18.62 -2.33
N TRP A 219 6.57 18.00 -2.82
CA TRP A 219 5.28 18.68 -2.99
C TRP A 219 4.75 19.23 -1.67
N ALA A 220 4.85 18.46 -0.58
CA ALA A 220 4.42 18.89 0.75
C ALA A 220 5.23 20.09 1.27
N LEU A 221 6.55 20.11 1.03
CA LEU A 221 7.42 21.21 1.43
C LEU A 221 7.17 22.48 0.63
N VAL A 222 6.99 22.38 -0.70
CA VAL A 222 6.70 23.54 -1.56
C VAL A 222 5.34 24.17 -1.22
N ASN A 223 4.34 23.35 -0.90
CA ASN A 223 2.99 23.81 -0.59
C ASN A 223 2.73 23.97 0.92
N CYS A 224 3.78 24.02 1.75
CA CYS A 224 3.65 23.97 3.21
C CYS A 224 2.82 25.12 3.81
N HIS A 225 2.78 26.28 3.13
CA HIS A 225 2.01 27.45 3.55
C HIS A 225 0.52 27.40 3.13
N SER A 226 0.14 26.43 2.29
CA SER A 226 -1.21 26.34 1.74
C SER A 226 -2.20 25.58 2.63
N PHE A 227 -1.72 24.89 3.67
CA PHE A 227 -2.57 24.06 4.52
C PHE A 227 -2.11 24.01 5.98
N HIS A 228 -3.01 23.58 6.86
CA HIS A 228 -2.76 23.45 8.30
C HIS A 228 -1.54 22.56 8.60
N LEU A 229 -0.82 22.87 9.69
CA LEU A 229 0.38 22.16 10.14
C LEU A 229 0.18 20.64 10.28
N TYR A 230 -1.05 20.21 10.61
CA TYR A 230 -1.43 18.80 10.63
C TYR A 230 -1.18 18.10 9.28
N TYR A 231 -1.65 18.69 8.18
CA TYR A 231 -1.47 18.11 6.85
C TYR A 231 -0.01 18.11 6.45
N LEU A 232 0.76 19.13 6.85
CA LEU A 232 2.22 19.15 6.65
C LEU A 232 2.91 18.01 7.40
N PHE A 233 2.56 17.79 8.67
CA PHE A 233 3.12 16.70 9.46
C PHE A 233 2.78 15.33 8.86
N VAL A 234 1.54 15.12 8.43
CA VAL A 234 1.12 13.88 7.77
C VAL A 234 1.83 13.69 6.42
N ALA A 235 1.92 14.74 5.61
CA ALA A 235 2.48 14.65 4.26
C ALA A 235 4.02 14.55 4.27
N ALA A 236 4.72 15.48 4.92
CA ALA A 236 6.18 15.53 4.96
C ALA A 236 6.76 14.60 6.04
N GLY A 237 6.20 14.63 7.25
CA GLY A 237 6.64 13.78 8.36
C GLY A 237 6.28 12.30 8.12
N GLY A 238 5.01 12.03 7.77
CA GLY A 238 4.58 10.70 7.35
C GLY A 238 5.33 10.22 6.10
N GLY A 239 5.47 11.06 5.07
CA GLY A 239 6.26 10.74 3.88
C GLY A 239 7.70 10.34 4.21
N SER A 240 8.38 11.07 5.11
CA SER A 240 9.74 10.75 5.56
C SER A 240 9.79 9.43 6.34
N PHE A 241 8.80 9.15 7.18
CA PHE A 241 8.67 7.88 7.89
C PHE A 241 8.54 6.70 6.91
N PHE A 242 7.65 6.80 5.92
CA PHE A 242 7.50 5.79 4.89
C PHE A 242 8.77 5.63 4.05
N PHE A 243 9.52 6.73 3.83
CA PHE A 243 10.76 6.69 3.07
C PHE A 243 11.82 5.84 3.77
N VAL A 244 11.94 5.99 5.10
CA VAL A 244 12.83 5.15 5.93
C VAL A 244 12.41 3.68 5.88
N LEU A 245 11.11 3.37 6.04
CA LEU A 245 10.61 1.99 5.91
C LEU A 245 10.95 1.39 4.54
N ASN A 246 10.87 2.20 3.48
CA ASN A 246 11.19 1.79 2.12
C ASN A 246 12.70 1.56 1.92
N ILE A 247 13.58 2.33 2.57
CA ILE A 247 15.03 2.05 2.58
C ILE A 247 15.33 0.71 3.25
N ILE A 248 14.70 0.46 4.41
CA ILE A 248 14.87 -0.81 5.14
C ILE A 248 14.39 -1.98 4.27
N LEU A 249 13.20 -1.87 3.68
CA LEU A 249 12.63 -2.89 2.80
C LEU A 249 13.50 -3.13 1.56
N PHE A 250 14.01 -2.07 0.95
CA PHE A 250 14.90 -2.17 -0.21
C PHE A 250 16.18 -2.94 0.13
N SER A 251 16.80 -2.61 1.27
CA SER A 251 18.00 -3.30 1.78
C SER A 251 17.73 -4.80 1.99
N ARG A 252 16.56 -5.17 2.51
CA ARG A 252 16.12 -6.56 2.68
C ARG A 252 15.95 -7.30 1.36
N ILE A 253 15.42 -6.62 0.34
CA ILE A 253 15.26 -7.19 -1.00
C ILE A 253 16.65 -7.45 -1.61
N LEU A 254 17.56 -6.48 -1.53
CA LEU A 254 18.94 -6.63 -2.01
C LEU A 254 19.69 -7.77 -1.31
N ALA A 255 19.54 -7.88 0.02
CA ALA A 255 20.08 -9.00 0.80
C ALA A 255 19.49 -10.35 0.35
N SER A 256 18.16 -10.43 0.20
CA SER A 256 17.48 -11.65 -0.28
C SER A 256 17.90 -12.04 -1.69
N ASP A 257 18.33 -11.08 -2.50
CA ASP A 257 18.77 -11.29 -3.88
C ASP A 257 20.24 -11.69 -4.01
N GLY A 258 21.01 -11.62 -2.92
CA GLY A 258 22.44 -11.92 -2.91
C GLY A 258 23.33 -10.74 -3.30
N PHE A 259 22.77 -9.55 -3.52
CA PHE A 259 23.56 -8.35 -3.86
C PHE A 259 24.42 -7.85 -2.70
N LEU A 260 24.06 -8.17 -1.45
CA LEU A 260 24.80 -7.79 -0.23
C LEU A 260 25.70 -8.94 0.31
N GLY A 261 25.94 -9.98 -0.49
CA GLY A 261 26.71 -11.16 -0.08
C GLY A 261 26.02 -12.02 1.00
N GLU A 262 26.74 -13.05 1.49
CA GLU A 262 26.20 -13.98 2.49
C GLU A 262 25.96 -13.33 3.85
N TYR A 263 26.82 -12.38 4.25
CA TYR A 263 26.67 -11.65 5.52
C TYR A 263 25.38 -10.83 5.57
N GLY A 264 25.08 -10.10 4.49
CA GLY A 264 23.82 -9.37 4.38
C GLY A 264 22.61 -10.32 4.38
N ARG A 265 22.73 -11.51 3.78
CA ARG A 265 21.65 -12.49 3.74
C ARG A 265 21.30 -13.06 5.13
N SER A 266 22.29 -13.29 6.01
CA SER A 266 22.01 -13.85 7.34
C SER A 266 21.40 -12.84 8.33
N HIS A 267 21.77 -11.56 8.23
CA HIS A 267 21.31 -10.52 9.16
C HIS A 267 20.11 -9.70 8.63
N ILE A 268 20.00 -9.52 7.32
CA ILE A 268 19.04 -8.58 6.70
C ILE A 268 17.93 -9.32 5.94
N ALA A 269 18.18 -10.48 5.32
CA ALA A 269 17.15 -11.16 4.53
C ALA A 269 16.05 -11.82 5.40
N ILE A 270 14.82 -11.84 4.87
CA ILE A 270 13.65 -12.49 5.47
C ILE A 270 13.81 -14.02 5.39
N ASN A 271 14.53 -14.64 6.32
CA ASN A 271 14.58 -16.10 6.46
C ASN A 271 13.52 -16.63 7.46
N ARG A 272 12.27 -16.14 7.40
CA ARG A 272 11.16 -16.59 8.28
C ARG A 272 10.88 -18.10 8.19
N PHE A 273 11.25 -18.75 7.09
CA PHE A 273 10.98 -20.17 6.85
C PHE A 273 12.15 -21.09 7.18
N VAL A 274 13.40 -20.60 7.14
CA VAL A 274 14.58 -21.42 7.44
C VAL A 274 14.65 -21.77 8.93
N LEU A 275 14.19 -20.87 9.80
CA LEU A 275 14.21 -21.11 11.25
C LEU A 275 13.20 -22.16 11.74
N ASN A 276 12.15 -22.47 10.97
CA ASN A 276 11.07 -23.38 11.38
C ASN A 276 10.88 -24.61 10.46
N CYS A 277 11.80 -24.89 9.54
CA CYS A 277 11.74 -26.09 8.70
C CYS A 277 13.15 -26.70 8.54
N PRO A 278 13.48 -27.78 9.27
CA PRO A 278 14.78 -28.46 9.14
C PRO A 278 14.87 -29.40 7.91
N PHE A 279 13.84 -29.46 7.05
CA PHE A 279 13.87 -30.32 5.87
C PHE A 279 14.35 -29.56 4.62
N VAL A 280 15.46 -30.02 4.04
CA VAL A 280 15.90 -29.61 2.69
C VAL A 280 14.90 -30.15 1.69
N GLU A 281 13.91 -29.33 1.32
CA GLU A 281 12.85 -29.68 0.39
C GLU A 281 13.42 -29.86 -1.04
N THR A 282 13.23 -31.03 -1.66
CA THR A 282 13.77 -31.30 -3.01
C THR A 282 12.90 -30.68 -4.10
N ASN A 283 13.47 -30.42 -5.28
CA ASN A 283 12.70 -29.94 -6.45
C ASN A 283 11.50 -30.84 -6.81
N GLN A 284 11.60 -32.14 -6.51
CA GLN A 284 10.54 -33.12 -6.76
C GLN A 284 9.40 -32.99 -5.75
N ASP A 285 9.70 -32.73 -4.48
CA ASP A 285 8.70 -32.41 -3.45
C ASP A 285 7.92 -31.14 -3.80
N VAL A 286 8.63 -30.10 -4.26
CA VAL A 286 8.03 -28.85 -4.70
C VAL A 286 7.11 -29.07 -5.90
N ARG A 287 7.55 -29.81 -6.93
CA ARG A 287 6.71 -30.12 -8.12
C ARG A 287 5.46 -30.92 -7.76
N THR A 288 5.59 -31.89 -6.86
CA THR A 288 4.46 -32.76 -6.47
C THR A 288 3.40 -31.96 -5.71
N ARG A 289 3.80 -30.95 -4.92
CA ARG A 289 2.88 -30.08 -4.18
C ARG A 289 2.17 -29.02 -5.04
N LEU A 290 2.76 -28.65 -6.18
CA LEU A 290 2.24 -27.63 -7.10
C LEU A 290 1.34 -28.19 -8.20
N LYS A 291 1.32 -29.51 -8.40
CA LYS A 291 0.31 -30.19 -9.20
C LYS A 291 -1.03 -30.18 -8.45
#